data_AF-A0A1V5T388-F1
#
_entry.id   AF-A0A1V5T388-F1
#
_cell.length_a   1.000
_cell.length_b   1.000
_cell.length_c   1.000
_cell.angle_alpha   90.00
_cell.angle_beta   90.00
_cell.angle_gamma   90.00
#
_symmetry.space_group_name_H-M   'P 1'
#
loop_
_entity.id
_entity.type
_entity.pdbx_description
1 polymer ?
#
loop_
_entity_poly.entity_id
_entity_poly.type
_entity_poly.pdbx_seq_one_letter_code
_entity_poly.pdbx_strand_id
1 'polypeptide(L)'
;MKRGFLKGIILLVILLFFSGPSFSTEEGPAIWLFAAQPERYFSAFLEIHLKRVFSTSQLQFINLYSKQPGELEKKINPKLCLARIIILMDFSKELTDCFFRECENIEFREKPFLITWNCDLTNLPDYFHSIPITINWELVLEELQTILSGYQSPAFIVHNNESYIQDFLLYLHNHSQYHLIVDDNKPCQSPPPQQVYLTGCEDIMKEYLSFSHHIICFESSTLALAEIQAGHILASIDFKPSQLATQISDLFSNKANKFNLTLTPLLIFPESLSEADAYEVLGRCFMCK
;
A
#
# COMPACT_ATOMS: atom_id res chain seq x y z
N MET A 1 -15.73 26.42 12.68
CA MET A 1 -16.49 25.23 12.21
C MET A 1 -15.68 24.19 11.40
N LYS A 2 -14.44 24.43 10.95
CA LYS A 2 -13.74 23.55 9.98
C LYS A 2 -12.89 22.40 10.54
N ARG A 3 -12.50 22.38 11.83
CA ARG A 3 -11.67 21.29 12.41
C ARG A 3 -12.47 20.13 13.02
N GLY A 4 -13.72 20.37 13.45
CA GLY A 4 -14.59 19.33 14.02
C GLY A 4 -15.20 18.41 12.96
N PHE A 5 -15.43 18.94 11.75
CA PHE A 5 -16.03 18.19 10.64
C PHE A 5 -15.07 17.16 10.05
N LEU A 6 -13.78 17.51 9.88
CA LEU A 6 -12.75 16.58 9.40
C LEU A 6 -12.51 15.42 10.39
N LYS A 7 -12.48 15.71 11.69
CA LYS A 7 -12.41 14.67 12.74
C LYS A 7 -13.67 13.81 12.78
N GLY A 8 -14.83 14.41 12.54
CA GLY A 8 -16.12 13.70 12.46
C GLY A 8 -16.17 12.72 11.27
N ILE A 9 -15.66 13.11 10.10
CA ILE A 9 -15.57 12.24 8.93
C ILE A 9 -14.60 11.09 9.17
N ILE A 10 -13.40 11.36 9.71
CA ILE A 10 -12.42 10.31 10.04
C ILE A 10 -13.00 9.32 11.06
N LEU A 11 -13.69 9.83 12.10
CA LEU A 11 -14.34 8.98 13.10
C LEU A 11 -15.51 8.16 12.52
N LEU A 12 -16.28 8.73 11.58
CA LEU A 12 -17.39 8.05 10.91
C LEU A 12 -16.88 6.96 9.96
N VAL A 13 -15.80 7.23 9.23
CA VAL A 13 -15.09 6.25 8.40
C VAL A 13 -14.62 5.09 9.28
N ILE A 14 -13.96 5.37 10.41
CA ILE A 14 -13.54 4.34 11.38
C ILE A 14 -14.75 3.52 11.89
N LEU A 15 -15.87 4.17 12.24
CA LEU A 15 -17.07 3.51 12.80
C LEU A 15 -17.84 2.65 11.78
N LEU A 16 -17.86 3.03 10.50
CA LEU A 16 -18.54 2.26 9.45
C LEU A 16 -17.80 0.96 9.07
N PHE A 17 -16.57 0.77 9.54
CA PHE A 17 -15.77 -0.46 9.33
C PHE A 17 -15.79 -1.44 10.52
N PHE A 18 -16.56 -1.18 11.59
CA PHE A 18 -16.66 -2.06 12.75
C PHE A 18 -17.80 -3.09 12.70
N SER A 19 -18.64 -3.12 11.66
CA SER A 19 -19.73 -4.10 11.55
C SER A 19 -19.31 -5.37 10.81
N GLY A 20 -18.43 -6.16 11.44
CA GLY A 20 -18.13 -7.54 11.04
C GLY A 20 -19.07 -8.55 11.72
N PRO A 21 -19.33 -9.72 11.12
CA PRO A 21 -20.14 -10.76 11.77
C PRO A 21 -19.44 -11.26 13.03
N SER A 22 -20.17 -11.18 14.15
CA SER A 22 -19.73 -11.63 15.47
C SER A 22 -20.14 -13.08 15.67
N PHE A 23 -19.32 -14.03 15.21
CA PHE A 23 -19.30 -15.39 15.75
C PHE A 23 -17.93 -16.00 15.50
N SER A 24 -17.19 -16.37 16.56
CA SER A 24 -16.50 -17.67 16.59
C SER A 24 -15.95 -18.00 17.99
N THR A 25 -15.78 -19.29 18.22
CA THR A 25 -15.26 -19.97 19.41
C THR A 25 -13.74 -20.22 19.32
N GLU A 26 -12.97 -19.38 18.63
CA GLU A 26 -11.54 -19.61 18.37
C GLU A 26 -10.60 -19.15 19.49
N GLU A 27 -9.46 -19.84 19.63
CA GLU A 27 -8.47 -19.67 20.70
C GLU A 27 -7.73 -18.31 20.66
N GLY A 28 -7.90 -17.52 19.60
CA GLY A 28 -7.32 -16.18 19.46
C GLY A 28 -7.05 -15.80 17.99
N PRO A 29 -6.51 -14.60 17.74
CA PRO A 29 -6.23 -14.13 16.39
C PRO A 29 -5.12 -14.94 15.74
N ALA A 30 -5.42 -15.47 14.55
CA ALA A 30 -4.50 -16.25 13.74
C ALA A 30 -3.75 -15.41 12.70
N ILE A 31 -4.25 -14.21 12.40
CA ILE A 31 -3.64 -13.25 11.47
C ILE A 31 -3.35 -11.96 12.22
N TRP A 32 -2.09 -11.56 12.20
CA TRP A 32 -1.63 -10.33 12.85
C TRP A 32 -1.06 -9.37 11.81
N LEU A 33 -1.58 -8.14 11.78
CA LEU A 33 -1.06 -7.08 10.92
C LEU A 33 -0.48 -5.97 11.80
N PHE A 34 0.79 -5.70 11.62
CA PHE A 34 1.50 -4.60 12.25
C PHE A 34 1.81 -3.53 11.21
N ALA A 35 1.25 -2.33 11.39
CA ALA A 35 1.48 -1.20 10.51
C ALA A 35 2.14 -0.06 11.28
N ALA A 36 3.34 0.33 10.83
CA ALA A 36 4.05 1.49 11.39
C ALA A 36 3.38 2.79 10.95
N GLN A 37 2.90 2.84 9.71
CA GLN A 37 2.23 3.99 9.08
C GLN A 37 0.85 3.57 8.55
N PRO A 38 -0.08 3.22 9.44
CA PRO A 38 -1.41 2.70 9.07
C PRO A 38 -2.25 3.68 8.24
N GLU A 39 -1.92 4.97 8.23
CA GLU A 39 -2.56 5.98 7.40
C GLU A 39 -2.15 5.94 5.92
N ARG A 40 -1.09 5.21 5.56
CA ARG A 40 -0.69 5.02 4.16
C ARG A 40 -1.73 4.22 3.40
N TYR A 41 -1.82 4.50 2.10
CA TYR A 41 -2.83 3.90 1.22
C TYR A 41 -2.84 2.37 1.35
N PHE A 42 -1.74 1.70 1.05
CA PHE A 42 -1.74 0.23 0.99
C PHE A 42 -2.11 -0.40 2.35
N SER A 43 -1.54 0.09 3.45
CA SER A 43 -1.80 -0.37 4.82
C SER A 43 -3.27 -0.19 5.24
N ALA A 44 -3.83 1.00 5.02
CA ALA A 44 -5.22 1.31 5.35
C ALA A 44 -6.21 0.43 4.59
N PHE A 45 -6.00 0.26 3.28
CA PHE A 45 -6.92 -0.50 2.44
C PHE A 45 -6.76 -2.01 2.61
N LEU A 46 -5.55 -2.51 2.87
CA LEU A 46 -5.36 -3.92 3.22
C LEU A 46 -6.12 -4.28 4.51
N GLU A 47 -6.06 -3.45 5.56
CA GLU A 47 -6.83 -3.65 6.78
C GLU A 47 -8.34 -3.76 6.48
N ILE A 48 -8.87 -2.85 5.66
CA ILE A 48 -10.29 -2.85 5.26
C ILE A 48 -10.66 -4.14 4.52
N HIS A 49 -9.84 -4.58 3.56
CA HIS A 49 -10.12 -5.77 2.78
C HIS A 49 -9.99 -7.05 3.62
N LEU A 50 -9.00 -7.14 4.50
CA LEU A 50 -8.87 -8.28 5.42
C LEU A 50 -10.10 -8.42 6.33
N LYS A 51 -10.63 -7.32 6.87
CA LYS A 51 -11.85 -7.32 7.71
C LYS A 51 -13.11 -7.81 6.99
N ARG A 52 -13.12 -7.82 5.65
CA ARG A 52 -14.24 -8.35 4.85
C ARG A 52 -14.12 -9.85 4.61
N VAL A 53 -12.89 -10.35 4.62
CA VAL A 53 -12.58 -11.73 4.26
C VAL A 53 -12.49 -12.61 5.50
N PHE A 54 -12.01 -12.08 6.63
CA PHE A 54 -11.85 -12.80 7.89
C PHE A 54 -12.77 -12.27 8.98
N SER A 55 -13.10 -13.14 9.94
CA SER A 55 -13.85 -12.73 11.12
C SER A 55 -12.97 -11.88 12.04
N THR A 56 -13.58 -10.98 12.82
CA THR A 56 -12.86 -10.12 13.76
C THR A 56 -12.10 -10.92 14.83
N SER A 57 -12.53 -12.15 15.15
CA SER A 57 -11.81 -13.03 16.10
C SER A 57 -10.48 -13.55 15.55
N GLN A 58 -10.36 -13.66 14.22
CA GLN A 58 -9.17 -14.17 13.53
C GLN A 58 -8.11 -13.10 13.28
N LEU A 59 -8.50 -11.83 13.34
CA LEU A 59 -7.67 -10.70 12.97
C LEU A 59 -7.23 -9.89 14.19
N GLN A 60 -5.95 -9.56 14.25
CA GLN A 60 -5.43 -8.56 15.17
C GLN A 60 -4.64 -7.51 14.40
N PHE A 61 -5.13 -6.27 14.44
CA PHE A 61 -4.45 -5.10 13.87
C PHE A 61 -3.70 -4.36 14.97
N ILE A 62 -2.43 -4.04 14.71
CA ILE A 62 -1.54 -3.30 15.60
C ILE A 62 -1.02 -2.09 14.83
N ASN A 63 -1.66 -0.95 15.10
CA ASN A 63 -1.34 0.32 14.46
C ASN A 63 -0.43 1.12 15.40
N LEU A 64 0.82 1.38 14.97
CA LEU A 64 1.83 2.03 15.80
C LEU A 64 1.78 3.56 15.67
N TYR A 65 1.55 4.13 14.48
CA TYR A 65 1.62 5.58 14.25
C TYR A 65 2.93 6.23 14.71
N SER A 66 3.98 5.43 14.88
CA SER A 66 5.24 5.82 15.49
C SER A 66 6.37 5.00 14.88
N LYS A 67 7.51 5.66 14.68
CA LYS A 67 8.77 5.02 14.30
C LYS A 67 9.55 4.51 15.52
N GLN A 68 9.04 4.69 16.74
CA GLN A 68 9.73 4.33 17.97
C GLN A 68 9.46 2.88 18.38
N PRO A 69 10.50 2.04 18.59
CA PRO A 69 10.33 0.63 18.98
C PRO A 69 9.55 0.39 20.27
N GLY A 70 9.61 1.32 21.24
CA GLY A 70 8.99 1.11 22.55
C GLY A 70 7.46 1.02 22.54
N GLU A 71 6.79 1.47 21.47
CA GLU A 71 5.35 1.24 21.32
C GLU A 71 5.05 -0.18 20.82
N LEU A 72 5.89 -0.71 19.93
CA LEU A 72 5.79 -2.07 19.41
C LEU A 72 6.00 -3.11 20.52
N GLU A 73 7.01 -2.92 21.37
CA GLU A 73 7.32 -3.79 22.51
C GLU A 73 6.09 -4.00 23.41
N LYS A 74 5.30 -2.95 23.64
CA LYS A 74 4.08 -3.01 24.49
C LYS A 74 2.91 -3.74 23.82
N LYS A 75 2.96 -3.93 22.50
CA LYS A 75 1.87 -4.52 21.71
C LYS A 75 2.13 -5.99 21.40
N ILE A 76 3.39 -6.39 21.32
CA ILE A 76 3.78 -7.80 21.24
C ILE A 76 3.43 -8.46 22.58
N ASN A 77 2.72 -9.59 22.50
CA ASN A 77 2.26 -10.29 23.68
C ASN A 77 2.17 -11.80 23.41
N PRO A 78 2.05 -12.64 24.46
CA PRO A 78 2.11 -14.09 24.30
C PRO A 78 1.03 -14.70 23.39
N LYS A 79 -0.11 -14.02 23.14
CA LYS A 79 -1.12 -14.54 22.21
C LYS A 79 -0.63 -14.64 20.77
N LEU A 80 0.47 -13.95 20.44
CA LEU A 80 1.12 -14.06 19.14
C LEU A 80 1.60 -15.50 18.86
N CYS A 81 1.73 -16.36 19.87
CA CYS A 81 2.05 -17.78 19.68
C CYS A 81 1.00 -18.55 18.84
N LEU A 82 -0.21 -18.00 18.69
CA LEU A 82 -1.30 -18.53 17.88
C LEU A 82 -1.27 -18.03 16.44
N ALA A 83 -0.37 -17.10 16.10
CA ALA A 83 -0.27 -16.55 14.77
C ALA A 83 0.06 -17.66 13.77
N ARG A 84 -0.70 -17.69 12.68
CA ARG A 84 -0.46 -18.48 11.48
C ARG A 84 0.10 -17.60 10.36
N ILE A 85 -0.32 -16.34 10.33
CA ILE A 85 0.14 -15.33 9.38
C ILE A 85 0.47 -14.04 10.16
N ILE A 86 1.65 -13.49 9.91
CA ILE A 86 2.09 -12.18 10.40
C ILE A 86 2.39 -11.30 9.19
N ILE A 87 1.86 -10.09 9.20
CA ILE A 87 2.03 -9.08 8.16
C ILE A 87 2.71 -7.87 8.80
N LEU A 88 3.88 -7.49 8.30
CA LEU A 88 4.60 -6.29 8.73
C LEU A 88 4.55 -5.24 7.60
N MET A 89 4.24 -4.00 7.95
CA MET A 89 4.03 -2.94 6.97
C MET A 89 4.70 -1.63 7.37
N ASP A 90 5.48 -1.06 6.45
CA ASP A 90 6.16 0.23 6.59
C ASP A 90 7.20 0.27 7.73
N PHE A 91 7.78 -0.88 8.08
CA PHE A 91 8.75 -0.94 9.18
C PHE A 91 10.12 -0.43 8.75
N SER A 92 10.70 0.47 9.56
CA SER A 92 12.12 0.76 9.48
C SER A 92 12.94 -0.44 9.95
N LYS A 93 14.26 -0.37 9.74
CA LYS A 93 15.18 -1.38 10.26
C LYS A 93 15.07 -1.52 11.77
N GLU A 94 14.99 -0.42 12.52
CA GLU A 94 14.90 -0.46 13.99
C GLU A 94 13.61 -1.10 14.49
N LEU A 95 12.48 -0.87 13.80
CA LEU A 95 11.21 -1.52 14.13
C LEU A 95 11.24 -3.00 13.79
N THR A 96 11.84 -3.36 12.66
CA THR A 96 12.01 -4.74 12.21
C THR A 96 12.90 -5.54 13.18
N ASP A 97 14.05 -4.98 13.55
CA ASP A 97 14.98 -5.59 14.51
C ASP A 97 14.32 -5.75 15.88
N CYS A 98 13.57 -4.74 16.34
CA CYS A 98 12.78 -4.83 17.57
C CYS A 98 11.72 -5.94 17.49
N PHE A 99 10.94 -5.99 16.41
CA PHE A 99 9.90 -7.01 16.22
C PHE A 99 10.48 -8.42 16.37
N PHE A 100 11.57 -8.71 15.66
CA PHE A 100 12.20 -10.02 15.70
C PHE A 100 12.79 -10.34 17.07
N ARG A 101 13.46 -9.37 17.72
CA ARG A 101 13.99 -9.56 19.07
C ARG A 101 12.90 -9.91 20.09
N GLU A 102 11.76 -9.23 20.04
CA GLU A 102 10.64 -9.53 20.94
C GLU A 102 9.98 -10.88 20.61
N CYS A 103 9.97 -11.28 19.33
CA CYS A 103 9.44 -12.58 18.90
C CYS A 103 10.34 -13.77 19.25
N GLU A 104 11.64 -13.58 19.50
CA GLU A 104 12.55 -14.67 19.90
C GLU A 104 12.08 -15.41 21.16
N ASN A 105 11.35 -14.73 22.03
CA ASN A 105 10.83 -15.29 23.28
C ASN A 105 9.44 -15.95 23.12
N ILE A 106 8.90 -16.02 21.91
CA ILE A 106 7.55 -16.53 21.64
C ILE A 106 7.67 -17.90 20.98
N GLU A 107 7.22 -18.93 21.70
CA GLU A 107 7.10 -20.27 21.15
C GLU A 107 5.82 -20.38 20.32
N PHE A 108 5.94 -20.23 19.00
CA PHE A 108 4.81 -20.38 18.07
C PHE A 108 4.34 -21.82 17.99
N ARG A 109 3.02 -22.04 17.98
CA ARG A 109 2.42 -23.38 17.86
C ARG A 109 2.70 -24.02 16.51
N GLU A 110 2.71 -23.21 15.47
CA GLU A 110 3.14 -23.56 14.12
C GLU A 110 4.04 -22.48 13.58
N LYS A 111 4.93 -22.81 12.65
CA LYS A 111 5.84 -21.84 12.03
C LYS A 111 5.01 -20.85 11.19
N PRO A 112 4.87 -19.57 11.57
CA PRO A 112 3.94 -18.68 10.90
C PRO A 112 4.50 -18.19 9.55
N PHE A 113 3.59 -17.91 8.63
CA PHE A 113 3.91 -17.17 7.41
C PHE A 113 4.20 -15.71 7.74
N LEU A 114 5.27 -15.17 7.18
CA LEU A 114 5.65 -13.78 7.33
C LEU A 114 5.56 -13.07 5.98
N ILE A 115 4.67 -12.09 5.91
CA ILE A 115 4.45 -11.22 4.75
C ILE A 115 4.94 -9.82 5.12
N THR A 116 5.68 -9.18 4.23
CA THR A 116 6.28 -7.88 4.51
C THR A 116 6.00 -6.92 3.37
N TRP A 117 5.55 -5.71 3.69
CA TRP A 117 5.28 -4.64 2.72
C TRP A 117 6.04 -3.38 3.11
N ASN A 118 6.89 -2.90 2.21
CA ASN A 118 7.69 -1.69 2.42
C ASN A 118 8.50 -1.68 3.73
N CYS A 119 9.19 -2.80 4.03
CA CYS A 119 10.02 -2.95 5.22
C CYS A 119 11.51 -3.00 4.85
N ASP A 120 12.36 -2.41 5.69
CA ASP A 120 13.82 -2.57 5.58
C ASP A 120 14.28 -3.83 6.34
N LEU A 121 14.44 -4.92 5.58
CA LEU A 121 14.79 -6.23 6.10
C LEU A 121 16.23 -6.57 5.75
N THR A 122 17.11 -6.56 6.74
CA THR A 122 18.51 -7.00 6.55
C THR A 122 18.71 -8.48 6.86
N ASN A 123 17.95 -9.06 7.79
CA ASN A 123 18.05 -10.47 8.17
C ASN A 123 16.67 -11.01 8.52
N LEU A 124 16.31 -12.19 8.01
CA LEU A 124 15.04 -12.84 8.28
C LEU A 124 15.27 -14.07 9.18
N PRO A 125 14.62 -14.16 10.36
CA PRO A 125 14.79 -15.31 11.23
C PRO A 125 14.20 -16.61 10.65
N ASP A 126 14.89 -17.74 10.90
CA ASP A 126 14.51 -19.07 10.38
C ASP A 126 13.22 -19.63 10.99
N TYR A 127 12.68 -19.02 12.04
CA TYR A 127 11.42 -19.41 12.65
C TYR A 127 10.18 -18.79 11.96
N PHE A 128 10.36 -18.10 10.82
CA PHE A 128 9.28 -17.67 9.94
C PHE A 128 9.34 -18.36 8.57
N HIS A 129 8.19 -18.61 7.97
CA HIS A 129 8.08 -18.92 6.55
C HIS A 129 7.86 -17.61 5.79
N SER A 130 8.93 -16.99 5.28
CA SER A 130 8.78 -15.77 4.48
C SER A 130 8.05 -16.05 3.18
N ILE A 131 7.05 -15.22 2.92
CA ILE A 131 6.21 -15.25 1.73
C ILE A 131 6.46 -13.96 0.95
N PRO A 132 7.19 -14.00 -0.18
CA PRO A 132 7.47 -12.80 -0.95
C PRO A 132 6.21 -12.32 -1.67
N ILE A 133 6.13 -11.00 -1.84
CA ILE A 133 5.16 -10.35 -2.74
C ILE A 133 5.91 -9.99 -4.02
N THR A 134 5.49 -10.54 -5.15
CA THR A 134 5.94 -10.14 -6.48
C THR A 134 4.97 -9.13 -7.06
N ILE A 135 5.46 -8.02 -7.59
CA ILE A 135 4.63 -7.02 -8.26
C ILE A 135 4.74 -7.23 -9.77
N ASN A 136 3.63 -7.52 -10.43
CA ASN A 136 3.57 -7.60 -11.89
C ASN A 136 3.23 -6.22 -12.46
N TRP A 137 4.24 -5.55 -13.01
CA TRP A 137 4.14 -4.21 -13.58
C TRP A 137 3.70 -4.16 -15.04
N GLU A 138 3.48 -5.31 -15.68
CA GLU A 138 3.19 -5.43 -17.11
C GLU A 138 2.02 -4.52 -17.55
N LEU A 139 0.86 -4.64 -16.91
CA LEU A 139 -0.33 -3.85 -17.26
C LEU A 139 -0.11 -2.35 -17.07
N VAL A 140 0.48 -1.94 -15.94
CA VAL A 140 0.82 -0.53 -15.69
C VAL A 140 1.73 0.00 -16.78
N LEU A 141 2.73 -0.78 -17.20
CA LEU A 141 3.67 -0.35 -18.23
C LEU A 141 2.98 -0.19 -19.59
N GLU A 142 2.16 -1.17 -20.01
CA GLU A 142 1.43 -1.11 -21.28
C GLU A 142 0.53 0.14 -21.36
N GLU A 143 -0.20 0.43 -20.28
CA GLU A 143 -1.09 1.59 -20.18
C GLU A 143 -0.30 2.90 -20.13
N LEU A 144 0.77 2.98 -19.32
CA LEU A 144 1.66 4.13 -19.27
C LEU A 144 2.24 4.43 -20.65
N GLN A 145 2.74 3.41 -21.36
CA GLN A 145 3.36 3.59 -22.66
C GLN A 145 2.37 4.12 -23.71
N THR A 146 1.15 3.60 -23.70
CA THR A 146 0.07 4.04 -24.58
C THR A 146 -0.21 5.53 -24.37
N ILE A 147 -0.26 5.96 -23.12
CA ILE A 147 -0.65 7.32 -22.75
C ILE A 147 0.47 8.32 -23.00
N LEU A 148 1.69 7.97 -22.60
CA LEU A 148 2.86 8.80 -22.83
C LEU A 148 3.15 9.02 -24.32
N SER A 149 2.74 8.08 -25.19
CA SER A 149 2.88 8.25 -26.65
C SER A 149 2.00 9.37 -27.22
N GLY A 150 0.89 9.68 -26.55
CA GLY A 150 -0.07 10.71 -26.97
C GLY A 150 0.30 12.13 -26.51
N TYR A 151 1.25 12.27 -25.57
CA TYR A 151 1.59 13.57 -24.99
C TYR A 151 2.89 14.14 -25.56
N GLN A 152 2.87 15.44 -25.84
CA GLN A 152 4.05 16.20 -26.27
C GLN A 152 4.76 16.90 -25.09
N SER A 153 4.07 17.05 -23.96
CA SER A 153 4.58 17.58 -22.69
C SER A 153 5.19 16.48 -21.82
N PRO A 154 6.13 16.82 -20.93
CA PRO A 154 6.64 15.88 -19.93
C PRO A 154 5.54 15.37 -18.99
N ALA A 155 5.75 14.15 -18.51
CA ALA A 155 4.92 13.54 -17.46
C ALA A 155 5.74 13.37 -16.17
N PHE A 156 5.05 13.48 -15.03
CA PHE A 156 5.64 13.37 -13.70
C PHE A 156 4.98 12.22 -12.97
N ILE A 157 5.77 11.22 -12.57
CA ILE A 157 5.36 10.14 -11.68
C ILE A 157 5.79 10.52 -10.27
N VAL A 158 4.79 10.72 -9.42
CA VAL A 158 4.94 11.25 -8.07
C VAL A 158 4.85 10.13 -7.04
N HIS A 159 5.82 10.03 -6.13
CA HIS A 159 5.89 8.96 -5.14
C HIS A 159 6.24 9.46 -3.72
N ASN A 160 6.01 8.66 -2.68
CA ASN A 160 6.36 8.99 -1.28
C ASN A 160 7.63 8.30 -0.78
N ASN A 161 8.53 7.92 -1.69
CA ASN A 161 9.83 7.30 -1.40
C ASN A 161 9.66 5.91 -0.77
N GLU A 162 8.77 5.12 -1.35
CA GLU A 162 8.50 3.75 -0.97
C GLU A 162 9.55 2.79 -1.59
N SER A 163 9.92 1.74 -0.85
CA SER A 163 10.97 0.80 -1.26
C SER A 163 10.69 0.10 -2.60
N TYR A 164 9.42 -0.09 -2.96
CA TYR A 164 9.00 -0.74 -4.20
C TYR A 164 9.09 0.18 -5.44
N ILE A 165 9.44 1.46 -5.28
CA ILE A 165 9.75 2.33 -6.43
C ILE A 165 10.95 1.80 -7.20
N GLN A 166 11.98 1.31 -6.50
CA GLN A 166 13.20 0.84 -7.16
C GLN A 166 12.93 -0.38 -8.06
N ASP A 167 12.02 -1.25 -7.62
CA ASP A 167 11.54 -2.39 -8.41
C ASP A 167 10.80 -1.92 -9.68
N PHE A 168 9.91 -0.93 -9.54
CA PHE A 168 9.24 -0.30 -10.69
C PHE A 168 10.21 0.36 -11.67
N LEU A 169 11.21 1.11 -11.17
CA LEU A 169 12.21 1.76 -12.02
C LEU A 169 13.06 0.76 -12.78
N LEU A 170 13.49 -0.31 -12.11
CA LEU A 170 14.22 -1.40 -12.75
C LEU A 170 13.37 -2.06 -13.82
N TYR A 171 12.10 -2.34 -13.53
CA TYR A 171 11.18 -2.93 -14.50
C TYR A 171 10.99 -2.04 -15.72
N LEU A 172 10.72 -0.75 -15.50
CA LEU A 172 10.51 0.22 -16.56
C LEU A 172 11.77 0.41 -17.40
N HIS A 173 12.95 0.54 -16.80
CA HIS A 173 14.22 0.64 -17.53
C HIS A 173 14.44 -0.56 -18.47
N ASN A 174 14.04 -1.76 -18.05
CA ASN A 174 14.26 -2.99 -18.82
C ASN A 174 13.22 -3.21 -19.94
N HIS A 175 12.04 -2.60 -19.85
CA HIS A 175 10.91 -2.90 -20.74
C HIS A 175 10.32 -1.67 -21.46
N SER A 176 10.79 -0.46 -21.16
CA SER A 176 10.31 0.78 -21.76
C SER A 176 11.21 1.29 -22.87
N GLN A 177 10.58 1.86 -23.90
CA GLN A 177 11.25 2.60 -24.97
C GLN A 177 11.50 4.08 -24.60
N TYR A 178 10.90 4.56 -23.50
CA TYR A 178 11.04 5.95 -23.06
C TYR A 178 12.32 6.15 -22.25
N HIS A 179 13.03 7.24 -22.52
CA HIS A 179 14.14 7.69 -21.66
C HIS A 179 13.57 8.21 -20.35
N LEU A 180 13.59 7.36 -19.31
CA LEU A 180 13.21 7.77 -17.97
C LEU A 180 14.33 8.61 -17.36
N ILE A 181 13.99 9.82 -16.92
CA ILE A 181 14.91 10.72 -16.24
C ILE A 181 14.61 10.63 -14.75
N VAL A 182 15.47 9.88 -14.06
CA VAL A 182 15.53 9.89 -12.59
C VAL A 182 16.40 11.07 -12.21
N ASP A 183 15.80 12.24 -11.99
CA ASP A 183 16.55 13.39 -11.51
C ASP A 183 15.73 14.16 -10.48
N ASP A 184 16.12 14.03 -9.20
CA ASP A 184 15.66 14.93 -8.14
C ASP A 184 16.14 16.38 -8.41
N ASN A 185 17.18 16.56 -9.24
CA ASN A 185 17.69 17.87 -9.66
C ASN A 185 17.22 18.22 -11.07
N LYS A 186 16.10 18.93 -11.16
CA LYS A 186 15.51 19.51 -12.37
C LYS A 186 16.55 19.90 -13.45
N PRO A 187 16.31 19.59 -14.75
CA PRO A 187 17.05 20.25 -15.81
C PRO A 187 16.68 21.73 -15.83
N CYS A 188 17.68 22.61 -15.70
CA CYS A 188 17.54 24.08 -15.80
C CYS A 188 17.13 24.58 -17.20
N GLN A 189 16.72 23.71 -18.12
CA GLN A 189 16.38 24.04 -19.51
C GLN A 189 15.13 23.28 -19.96
N SER A 190 14.41 23.85 -20.93
CA SER A 190 13.20 23.28 -21.52
C SER A 190 13.43 21.81 -21.91
N PRO A 191 12.74 20.87 -21.27
CA PRO A 191 12.98 19.45 -21.50
C PRO A 191 12.58 19.06 -22.93
N PRO A 192 13.34 18.17 -23.59
CA PRO A 192 12.89 17.56 -24.83
C PRO A 192 11.50 16.92 -24.67
N PRO A 193 10.66 16.92 -25.72
CA PRO A 193 9.38 16.22 -25.69
C PRO A 193 9.57 14.73 -25.39
N GLN A 194 8.61 14.11 -24.69
CA GLN A 194 8.59 12.69 -24.27
C GLN A 194 9.58 12.32 -23.14
N GLN A 195 9.67 13.15 -22.10
CA GLN A 195 10.41 12.81 -20.88
C GLN A 195 9.46 12.46 -19.74
N VAL A 196 9.81 11.39 -19.02
CA VAL A 196 9.13 10.97 -17.77
C VAL A 196 10.04 11.29 -16.61
N TYR A 197 9.57 12.15 -15.72
CA TYR A 197 10.23 12.50 -14.47
C TYR A 197 9.66 11.68 -13.34
N LEU A 198 10.55 11.21 -12.47
CA LEU A 198 10.17 10.63 -11.19
C LEU A 198 10.48 11.66 -10.10
N THR A 199 9.49 12.01 -9.27
CA THR A 199 9.60 13.09 -8.30
C THR A 199 9.01 12.70 -6.94
N GLY A 200 9.67 13.12 -5.86
CA GLY A 200 9.21 12.88 -4.50
C GLY A 200 8.04 13.79 -4.09
N CYS A 201 7.19 13.29 -3.22
CA CYS A 201 5.98 13.97 -2.74
C CYS A 201 6.27 15.33 -2.07
N GLU A 202 7.45 15.51 -1.47
CA GLU A 202 7.88 16.77 -0.87
C GLU A 202 8.05 17.91 -1.89
N ASP A 203 8.27 17.58 -3.17
CA ASP A 203 8.40 18.54 -4.26
C ASP A 203 7.09 18.81 -5.03
N ILE A 204 6.02 18.03 -4.77
CA ILE A 204 4.69 18.21 -5.39
C ILE A 204 4.22 19.63 -5.27
N MET A 205 4.37 20.30 -4.12
CA MET A 205 3.85 21.66 -3.97
C MET A 205 4.50 22.66 -4.95
N LYS A 206 5.73 22.40 -5.42
CA LYS A 206 6.37 23.21 -6.46
C LYS A 206 5.86 22.86 -7.87
N GLU A 207 5.46 21.62 -8.09
CA GLU A 207 4.95 21.13 -9.38
C GLU A 207 3.44 21.39 -9.57
N TYR A 208 2.64 21.22 -8.52
CA TYR A 208 1.20 21.52 -8.47
C TYR A 208 0.91 22.98 -8.80
N LEU A 209 1.78 23.90 -8.35
CA LEU A 209 1.67 25.33 -8.66
C LEU A 209 1.94 25.67 -10.13
N SER A 210 2.41 24.71 -10.95
CA SER A 210 2.73 24.95 -12.37
C SER A 210 1.62 24.59 -13.36
N PHE A 211 0.53 23.91 -12.92
CA PHE A 211 -0.72 23.60 -13.67
C PHE A 211 -0.62 23.18 -15.15
N SER A 212 0.54 22.77 -15.64
CA SER A 212 0.80 22.55 -17.08
C SER A 212 1.36 21.16 -17.39
N HIS A 213 1.47 20.28 -16.39
CA HIS A 213 2.14 19.00 -16.52
C HIS A 213 1.21 17.81 -16.27
N HIS A 214 1.49 16.68 -16.91
CA HIS A 214 0.75 15.43 -16.74
C HIS A 214 1.24 14.72 -15.48
N ILE A 215 0.48 14.80 -14.39
CA ILE A 215 0.85 14.21 -13.09
C ILE A 215 0.23 12.81 -12.96
N ILE A 216 1.03 11.82 -12.61
CA ILE A 216 0.63 10.45 -12.29
C ILE A 216 1.05 10.17 -10.85
N CYS A 217 0.10 9.79 -9.99
CA CYS A 217 0.41 9.45 -8.59
C CYS A 217 0.68 7.95 -8.42
N PHE A 218 1.73 7.58 -7.70
CA PHE A 218 2.11 6.18 -7.52
C PHE A 218 1.15 5.38 -6.63
N GLU A 219 0.35 6.05 -5.79
CA GLU A 219 -0.69 5.39 -4.99
C GLU A 219 -2.06 6.02 -5.23
N SER A 220 -3.05 5.17 -5.47
CA SER A 220 -4.47 5.53 -5.64
C SER A 220 -5.16 5.83 -4.31
N SER A 221 -4.57 6.72 -3.51
CA SER A 221 -5.20 7.24 -2.30
C SER A 221 -6.54 7.91 -2.61
N THR A 222 -7.42 8.03 -1.61
CA THR A 222 -8.71 8.74 -1.79
C THR A 222 -8.50 10.18 -2.28
N LEU A 223 -7.41 10.83 -1.88
CA LEU A 223 -7.07 12.17 -2.36
C LEU A 223 -6.68 12.14 -3.84
N ALA A 224 -5.78 11.23 -4.24
CA ALA A 224 -5.38 11.09 -5.64
C ALA A 224 -6.60 10.85 -6.54
N LEU A 225 -7.47 9.92 -6.16
CA LEU A 225 -8.70 9.65 -6.91
C LEU A 225 -9.64 10.87 -7.02
N ALA A 226 -9.75 11.69 -5.96
CA ALA A 226 -10.52 12.93 -6.00
C ALA A 226 -9.90 13.98 -6.94
N GLU A 227 -8.56 14.08 -6.96
CA GLU A 227 -7.84 14.98 -7.87
C GLU A 227 -7.90 14.51 -9.34
N ILE A 228 -7.97 13.19 -9.59
CA ILE A 228 -8.27 12.64 -10.94
C ILE A 228 -9.65 13.11 -11.38
N GLN A 229 -10.66 12.95 -10.51
CA GLN A 229 -12.02 13.36 -10.80
C GLN A 229 -12.14 14.87 -11.05
N ALA A 230 -11.33 15.69 -10.36
CA ALA A 230 -11.26 17.14 -10.57
C ALA A 230 -10.47 17.54 -11.83
N GLY A 231 -9.77 16.60 -12.48
CA GLY A 231 -8.94 16.85 -13.65
C GLY A 231 -7.58 17.51 -13.35
N HIS A 232 -7.12 17.45 -12.10
CA HIS A 232 -5.84 18.03 -11.68
C HIS A 232 -4.67 17.05 -11.82
N ILE A 233 -4.92 15.75 -11.69
CA ILE A 233 -3.95 14.71 -11.99
C ILE A 233 -4.50 13.79 -13.10
N LEU A 234 -3.59 13.24 -13.90
CA LEU A 234 -3.93 12.43 -15.08
C LEU A 234 -4.39 11.03 -14.68
N ALA A 235 -3.63 10.38 -13.79
CA ALA A 235 -3.86 9.00 -13.39
C ALA A 235 -3.23 8.70 -12.03
N SER A 236 -3.57 7.54 -11.46
CA SER A 236 -2.87 6.99 -10.29
C SER A 236 -2.68 5.48 -10.39
N ILE A 237 -1.63 4.95 -9.78
CA ILE A 237 -1.38 3.50 -9.75
C ILE A 237 -2.08 2.90 -8.52
N ASP A 238 -2.96 1.94 -8.72
CA ASP A 238 -3.63 1.18 -7.68
C ASP A 238 -2.92 -0.18 -7.53
N PHE A 239 -2.30 -0.41 -6.38
CA PHE A 239 -1.59 -1.65 -6.07
C PHE A 239 -2.46 -2.85 -5.71
N LYS A 240 -3.79 -2.68 -5.65
CA LYS A 240 -4.76 -3.73 -5.31
C LYS A 240 -4.52 -4.44 -3.97
N PRO A 241 -4.51 -3.74 -2.82
CA PRO A 241 -4.59 -4.37 -1.49
C PRO A 241 -5.67 -5.46 -1.36
N SER A 242 -6.79 -5.34 -2.07
CA SER A 242 -7.87 -6.33 -2.15
C SER A 242 -7.42 -7.68 -2.73
N GLN A 243 -6.53 -7.65 -3.73
CA GLN A 243 -5.94 -8.84 -4.33
C GLN A 243 -5.05 -9.58 -3.32
N LEU A 244 -4.28 -8.83 -2.52
CA LEU A 244 -3.46 -9.41 -1.46
C LEU A 244 -4.31 -10.04 -0.35
N ALA A 245 -5.38 -9.35 0.09
CA ALA A 245 -6.30 -9.89 1.09
C ALA A 245 -6.93 -11.22 0.66
N THR A 246 -7.31 -11.34 -0.62
CA THR A 246 -7.85 -12.58 -1.19
C THR A 246 -6.82 -13.71 -1.18
N GLN A 247 -5.59 -13.44 -1.61
CA GLN A 247 -4.53 -14.45 -1.58
C GLN A 247 -4.13 -14.87 -0.16
N ILE A 248 -4.19 -13.96 0.81
CA ILE A 248 -3.99 -14.29 2.23
C ILE A 248 -5.09 -15.26 2.72
N SER A 249 -6.33 -15.13 2.24
CA SER A 249 -7.42 -16.08 2.51
C SER A 249 -7.13 -17.48 1.97
N ASP A 250 -6.62 -17.55 0.74
CA ASP A 250 -6.25 -18.82 0.11
C ASP A 250 -5.08 -19.49 0.82
N LEU A 251 -4.08 -18.69 1.24
CA LEU A 251 -2.95 -19.13 2.06
C LEU A 251 -3.44 -19.66 3.41
N PHE A 252 -4.33 -18.93 4.09
CA PHE A 252 -4.89 -19.34 5.38
C PHE A 252 -5.68 -20.66 5.30
N SER A 253 -6.38 -20.87 4.18
CA SER A 253 -7.19 -22.05 3.90
C SER A 253 -6.39 -23.26 3.42
N ASN A 254 -5.05 -23.15 3.30
CA ASN A 254 -4.16 -24.18 2.73
C ASN A 254 -4.59 -24.66 1.32
N LYS A 255 -5.28 -23.82 0.54
CA LYS A 255 -5.76 -24.18 -0.80
C LYS A 255 -4.69 -24.06 -1.88
N ALA A 256 -3.57 -23.41 -1.59
CA ALA A 256 -2.50 -23.13 -2.55
C ALA A 256 -1.24 -23.95 -2.27
N ASN A 257 -0.79 -24.73 -3.25
CA ASN A 257 0.52 -25.40 -3.28
C ASN A 257 1.67 -24.43 -3.66
N LYS A 258 1.38 -23.16 -3.92
CA LYS A 258 2.35 -22.12 -4.24
C LYS A 258 2.28 -21.01 -3.20
N PHE A 259 3.43 -20.73 -2.61
CA PHE A 259 3.65 -19.78 -1.52
C PHE A 259 4.07 -18.38 -2.02
N ASN A 260 3.70 -18.00 -3.24
CA ASN A 260 4.08 -16.69 -3.79
C ASN A 260 2.83 -15.82 -3.89
N LEU A 261 2.87 -14.64 -3.28
CA LEU A 261 1.82 -13.64 -3.41
C LEU A 261 2.17 -12.75 -4.61
N THR A 262 1.18 -12.42 -5.43
CA THR A 262 1.38 -11.55 -6.60
C THR A 262 0.42 -10.38 -6.53
N LEU A 263 0.95 -9.17 -6.70
CA LEU A 263 0.15 -7.97 -6.94
C LEU A 263 0.18 -7.65 -8.42
N THR A 264 -0.94 -7.21 -8.96
CA THR A 264 -1.05 -6.75 -10.34
C THR A 264 -1.66 -5.36 -10.29
N PRO A 265 -0.82 -4.31 -10.11
CA PRO A 265 -1.31 -2.96 -10.04
C PRO A 265 -2.00 -2.53 -11.34
N LEU A 266 -2.92 -1.59 -11.25
CA LEU A 266 -3.62 -1.00 -12.41
C LEU A 266 -3.39 0.51 -12.46
N LEU A 267 -3.37 1.09 -13.65
CA LEU A 267 -3.41 2.54 -13.82
C LEU A 267 -4.88 3.00 -13.84
N ILE A 268 -5.23 3.89 -12.92
CA ILE A 268 -6.58 4.39 -12.74
C ILE A 268 -6.72 5.74 -13.43
N PHE A 269 -7.75 5.84 -14.29
CA PHE A 269 -8.12 7.02 -15.05
C PHE A 269 -9.47 7.57 -14.59
N PRO A 270 -9.87 8.79 -15.03
CA PRO A 270 -11.20 9.32 -14.74
C PRO A 270 -12.35 8.34 -15.04
N GLU A 271 -12.25 7.59 -16.14
CA GLU A 271 -13.25 6.61 -16.59
C GLU A 271 -13.22 5.29 -15.81
N SER A 272 -12.08 4.91 -15.22
CA SER A 272 -11.90 3.65 -14.49
C SER A 272 -11.80 3.85 -12.97
N LEU A 273 -12.15 5.03 -12.46
CA LEU A 273 -12.14 5.35 -11.01
C LEU A 273 -12.80 4.25 -10.18
N SER A 274 -13.90 3.67 -10.64
CA SER A 274 -14.65 2.62 -9.92
C SER A 274 -13.87 1.33 -9.68
N GLU A 275 -12.80 1.10 -10.43
CA GLU A 275 -11.97 -0.08 -10.28
C GLU A 275 -10.98 0.06 -9.12
N ALA A 276 -10.73 1.28 -8.65
CA ALA A 276 -9.75 1.52 -7.60
C ALA A 276 -10.21 1.01 -6.23
N ASP A 277 -9.34 0.37 -5.46
CA ASP A 277 -9.70 -0.15 -4.12
C ASP A 277 -10.18 0.98 -3.17
N ALA A 278 -9.58 2.17 -3.29
CA ALA A 278 -9.99 3.34 -2.52
C ALA A 278 -11.31 3.98 -2.99
N TYR A 279 -11.80 3.63 -4.19
CA TYR A 279 -13.00 4.24 -4.74
C TYR A 279 -14.23 3.96 -3.90
N GLU A 280 -14.33 2.80 -3.26
CA GLU A 280 -15.49 2.49 -2.43
C GLU A 280 -15.65 3.49 -1.27
N VAL A 281 -14.53 3.98 -0.71
CA VAL A 281 -14.55 5.04 0.30
C VAL A 281 -15.04 6.36 -0.32
N LEU A 282 -14.60 6.68 -1.54
CA LEU A 282 -15.13 7.85 -2.26
C LEU A 282 -16.62 7.72 -2.58
N GLY A 283 -17.07 6.57 -3.06
CA GLY A 283 -18.48 6.30 -3.33
C GLY A 283 -19.34 6.46 -2.08
N ARG A 284 -18.88 6.01 -0.92
CA ARG A 284 -19.60 6.15 0.35
C ARG A 284 -19.54 7.56 0.94
N CYS A 285 -18.45 8.31 0.75
CA CYS A 285 -18.27 9.66 1.30
C CYS A 285 -18.83 10.77 0.40
N PHE A 286 -18.81 10.58 -0.93
CA PHE A 286 -19.17 11.60 -1.92
C PHE A 286 -20.38 11.23 -2.78
N MET A 287 -20.82 9.97 -2.80
CA MET A 287 -22.08 9.55 -3.44
C MET A 287 -23.16 9.13 -2.44
N CYS A 288 -23.37 9.95 -1.40
CA CYS A 288 -24.72 10.09 -0.84
C CYS A 288 -25.61 10.75 -1.91
N LYS A 289 -26.16 9.94 -2.82
CA LYS A 289 -27.38 10.28 -3.55
C LYS A 289 -28.58 9.89 -2.70
#